data_AF-A0A357NGG9-F1
#
_entry.id   AF-A0A357NGG9-F1
#
_cell.length_a   1.000
_cell.length_b   1.000
_cell.length_c   1.000
_cell.angle_alpha   90.00
_cell.angle_beta   90.00
_cell.angle_gamma   90.00
#
_symmetry.space_group_name_H-M   'P 1'
#
loop_
_entity.id
_entity.type
_entity.pdbx_description
1 polymer ?
#
loop_
_entity_poly.entity_id
_entity_poly.type
_entity_poly.pdbx_seq_one_letter_code
_entity_poly.pdbx_strand_id
1 'polypeptide(L)' 'KMLLKEFDLDNYLFGTGKKDLMPGEKKKIKQRLKKEMAEIFYGRNIPRV' A
#
# COMPACT_ATOMS: atom_id res chain seq x y z
N LYS A 1 6.98 -19.73 -7.63
CA LYS A 1 7.21 -18.49 -6.84
C LYS A 1 6.09 -17.50 -7.17
N MET A 2 5.06 -17.43 -6.32
CA MET A 2 3.98 -16.46 -6.48
C MET A 2 4.29 -15.27 -5.56
N LEU A 3 5.01 -14.27 -6.11
CA LEU A 3 4.77 -12.92 -5.61
C LEU A 3 3.28 -12.66 -5.87
N LEU A 4 2.54 -12.22 -4.85
CA LEU A 4 1.25 -11.58 -5.06
C LEU A 4 1.49 -10.42 -6.04
N LYS A 5 1.27 -10.68 -7.34
CA LYS A 5 1.51 -9.73 -8.43
C LYS A 5 0.51 -8.58 -8.38
N GLU A 6 -0.54 -8.70 -7.59
CA GLU A 6 -1.64 -7.77 -7.52
C GLU A 6 -1.59 -7.03 -6.18
N PHE A 7 -0.83 -5.93 -6.17
CA PHE A 7 -1.07 -4.86 -5.21
C PHE A 7 -2.43 -4.25 -5.53
N ASP A 8 -3.50 -4.85 -5.01
CA ASP A 8 -4.84 -4.30 -5.13
C ASP A 8 -5.13 -3.44 -3.91
N LEU A 9 -5.11 -2.13 -4.13
CA LEU A 9 -5.45 -1.15 -3.12
C LEU A 9 -6.86 -1.39 -2.54
N ASP A 10 -7.79 -1.99 -3.30
CA ASP A 10 -9.13 -2.32 -2.81
C ASP A 10 -9.12 -3.34 -1.67
N ASN A 11 -8.19 -4.30 -1.68
CA ASN A 11 -8.06 -5.28 -0.60
C ASN A 11 -7.49 -4.67 0.69
N TYR A 12 -6.87 -3.48 0.63
CA TYR A 12 -6.33 -2.76 1.79
C TYR A 12 -7.23 -1.62 2.25
N LEU A 13 -8.17 -1.20 1.40
CA LEU A 13 -9.20 -0.24 1.74
C LEU A 13 -10.40 -1.02 2.30
N PHE A 14 -10.34 -1.39 3.58
CA PHE A 14 -11.40 -2.09 4.32
C PHE A 14 -12.74 -1.34 4.24
N GLY A 15 -13.49 -1.52 3.15
CA GLY A 15 -14.81 -0.91 2.92
C GLY A 15 -14.79 0.56 2.48
N THR A 16 -13.65 1.25 2.45
CA THR A 16 -13.56 2.62 1.91
C THR A 16 -13.49 2.55 0.39
N GLY A 17 -14.64 2.71 -0.27
CA GLY A 17 -14.69 2.63 -1.73
C GLY A 17 -13.73 3.62 -2.40
N LYS A 18 -13.03 3.18 -3.45
CA LYS A 18 -12.19 4.01 -4.37
C LYS A 18 -12.80 5.36 -4.79
N LYS A 19 -14.11 5.54 -4.60
CA LYS A 19 -14.92 6.73 -4.94
C LYS A 19 -14.78 7.87 -3.93
N ASP A 20 -14.48 7.59 -2.66
CA ASP A 20 -14.26 8.61 -1.62
C ASP A 20 -12.83 9.11 -1.55
N LEU A 21 -11.89 8.37 -2.15
CA LEU A 21 -10.49 8.75 -2.15
C LEU A 21 -10.18 9.69 -3.30
N MET A 22 -9.85 10.93 -2.96
CA MET A 22 -9.28 11.86 -3.91
C MET A 22 -8.02 11.25 -4.57
N PRO A 23 -7.77 11.51 -5.86
CA PRO A 23 -6.64 10.92 -6.58
C PRO A 23 -5.28 11.21 -5.93
N GLY A 24 -5.14 12.35 -5.23
CA GLY A 24 -3.95 12.68 -4.44
C GLY A 24 -3.75 11.78 -3.22
N GLU A 25 -4.83 11.45 -2.51
CA GLU A 25 -4.79 10.57 -1.34
C GLU A 25 -4.52 9.12 -1.73
N LYS A 26 -5.11 8.66 -2.82
CA LYS A 26 -4.86 7.32 -3.38
C LYS A 26 -3.37 7.08 -3.63
N LYS A 27 -2.66 8.09 -4.16
CA LYS A 27 -1.21 8.02 -4.40
C LYS A 27 -0.42 7.94 -3.08
N LYS A 28 -0.81 8.73 -2.08
CA LYS A 28 -0.19 8.77 -0.75
C LYS A 28 -0.37 7.43 -0.01
N ILE A 29 -1.59 6.89 -0.01
CA ILE A 29 -1.91 5.59 0.61
C ILE A 29 -1.14 4.46 -0.09
N LYS A 30 -1.13 4.45 -1.43
CA LYS A 30 -0.36 3.45 -2.19
C LYS A 30 1.13 3.48 -1.86
N GLN A 31 1.73 4.67 -1.72
CA GLN A 31 3.14 4.77 -1.33
C GLN A 31 3.39 4.26 0.09
N ARG A 32 2.51 4.59 1.05
CA ARG A 32 2.62 4.14 2.44
C ARG A 32 2.48 2.63 2.57
N LEU A 33 1.46 2.05 1.96
CA LEU A 33 1.24 0.60 1.95
C LEU A 33 2.42 -0.16 1.34
N LYS A 34 2.95 0.33 0.20
CA LYS A 34 4.10 -0.31 -0.43
C LYS A 34 5.35 -0.26 0.46
N LYS A 35 5.52 0.81 1.23
CA LYS A 35 6.58 0.95 2.22
C LYS A 35 6.38 -0.05 3.36
N GLU A 36 5.19 -0.08 3.97
CA GLU A 36 4.89 -1.02 5.06
C GLU A 36 5.03 -2.48 4.62
N MET A 37 4.56 -2.83 3.42
CA MET A 37 4.76 -4.17 2.87
C MET A 37 6.24 -4.51 2.72
N ALA A 38 7.07 -3.58 2.27
CA ALA A 38 8.51 -3.78 2.20
C ALA A 38 9.12 -3.92 3.59
N GLU A 39 8.69 -3.11 4.56
CA GLU A 39 9.17 -3.18 5.94
C GLU A 39 8.81 -4.53 6.60
N ILE A 40 7.59 -5.02 6.39
CA ILE A 40 7.15 -6.35 6.82
C ILE A 40 7.94 -7.44 6.10
N PHE A 41 8.13 -7.33 4.78
CA PHE A 41 8.85 -8.32 3.98
C PHE A 41 10.32 -8.45 4.37
N TYR A 42 11.00 -7.33 4.59
CA TYR A 42 12.40 -7.31 4.99
C TYR A 42 12.61 -7.40 6.51
N GLY A 43 11.53 -7.34 7.30
CA GLY A 43 11.59 -7.35 8.77
C GLY A 43 12.41 -6.21 9.36
N ARG A 44 12.51 -5.08 8.65
CA ARG A 44 13.35 -3.93 9.01
C ARG A 44 12.60 -2.64 8.75
N ASN A 45 12.74 -1.68 9.65
CA ASN A 45 12.23 -0.33 9.43
C ASN A 45 13.11 0.36 8.37
N ILE A 46 12.50 0.84 7.29
CA ILE A 46 13.21 1.57 6.23
C ILE A 46 13.04 3.07 6.52
N PRO A 47 14.07 3.76 7.03
CA PRO A 47 14.01 5.20 7.23
C PRO A 47 13.88 5.90 5.88
N ARG A 48 12.98 6.88 5.82
CA ARG A 48 12.75 7.69 4.63
C ARG A 48 13.89 8.72 4.55
N VAL A 49 14.90 8.46 3.72
CA VAL A 49 15.92 9.45 3.34
C VAL A 49 15.35 10.50 2.40
#